data_AF-A0A7Y7DVB9-F1
#
_entry.id   AF-A0A7Y7DVB9-F1
#
_cell.length_a   1.000
_cell.length_b   1.000
_cell.length_c   1.000
_cell.angle_alpha   90.00
_cell.angle_beta   90.00
_cell.angle_gamma   90.00
#
_symmetry.space_group_name_H-M   'P 1'
#
loop_
_entity.id
_entity.type
_entity.pdbx_description
1 polymer ?
#
loop_
_entity_poly.entity_id
_entity_poly.type
_entity_poly.pdbx_seq_one_letter_code
_entity_poly.pdbx_strand_id
1 'polypeptide(L)'
;MKKVIYILLAFCPSFLHVAMRRLMGQKIGRKTKLKFGTLMLSSKVEIGQRSKIGPFSYVKSDDLKIGNYSMVKPLVILKTRKIAIADYVHIAPTCIITSEFTRNSTLSIGNHSRIFPFCWLDTGEGITIGQNVGVGGHTLMFTHGVWPNYVDGGPISFGPIVIEDNVWLPWRVFILPNVTIGENAIIGGNSLINKDIPARTLAAGSPAKSIKEMEFDSSKKQERLLEVLESFSDYIDFKKNSTSKVESNRLILENYKIVIDDLTELSSGDLFIALNTDYPKVSSQIEKGISILDYDTLTIYKNGNKNKEISVFVSFLRRFGVRLYFD
;
A
#
# COMPACT_ATOMS: atom_id res chain seq x y z
N MET A 1 -32.13 7.95 16.54
CA MET A 1 -31.71 9.31 16.13
C MET A 1 -30.35 9.33 15.40
N LYS A 2 -29.23 8.90 15.99
CA LYS A 2 -27.88 8.97 15.36
C LYS A 2 -27.77 8.30 13.97
N LYS A 3 -28.38 7.12 13.77
CA LYS A 3 -28.36 6.41 12.47
C LYS A 3 -29.01 7.22 11.34
N VAL A 4 -30.15 7.87 11.62
CA VAL A 4 -30.86 8.72 10.64
C VAL A 4 -29.97 9.89 10.22
N ILE A 5 -29.31 10.54 11.17
CA ILE A 5 -28.36 11.62 10.89
C ILE A 5 -27.22 11.11 9.99
N TYR A 6 -26.64 9.94 10.28
CA TYR A 6 -25.56 9.40 9.43
C TYR A 6 -26.01 9.07 8.00
N ILE A 7 -27.25 8.63 7.82
CA ILE A 7 -27.84 8.40 6.50
C ILE A 7 -27.99 9.73 5.75
N LEU A 8 -28.56 10.76 6.38
CA LEU A 8 -28.69 12.09 5.77
C LEU A 8 -27.33 12.67 5.38
N LEU A 9 -26.33 12.53 6.26
CA LEU A 9 -24.97 13.00 5.99
C LEU A 9 -24.31 12.33 4.78
N ALA A 10 -24.72 11.11 4.42
CA ALA A 10 -24.18 10.44 3.24
C ALA A 10 -24.50 11.22 1.95
N PHE A 11 -25.56 12.02 1.94
CA PHE A 11 -25.97 12.83 0.79
C PHE A 11 -25.41 14.26 0.83
N CYS A 12 -24.67 14.64 1.88
CA CYS A 12 -24.08 15.97 1.97
C CYS A 12 -22.78 16.09 1.16
N PRO A 13 -22.42 17.32 0.73
CA PRO A 13 -21.08 17.62 0.26
C PRO A 13 -20.02 17.27 1.31
N SER A 14 -18.83 16.90 0.82
CA SER A 14 -17.76 16.34 1.66
C SER A 14 -17.35 17.23 2.85
N PHE A 15 -17.32 18.54 2.66
CA PHE A 15 -16.94 19.48 3.71
C PHE A 15 -17.95 19.48 4.87
N LEU A 16 -19.25 19.46 4.55
CA LEU A 16 -20.34 19.45 5.52
C LEU A 16 -20.42 18.10 6.23
N HIS A 17 -20.25 17.00 5.48
CA HIS A 17 -20.20 15.65 6.03
C HIS A 17 -19.12 15.50 7.12
N VAL A 18 -17.92 15.99 6.82
CA VAL A 18 -16.79 15.97 7.76
C VAL A 18 -17.01 16.93 8.93
N ALA A 19 -17.49 18.15 8.68
CA ALA A 19 -17.73 19.14 9.73
C ALA A 19 -18.76 18.63 10.76
N MET A 20 -19.89 18.10 10.29
CA MET A 20 -20.93 17.53 11.15
C MET A 20 -20.41 16.37 11.99
N ARG A 21 -19.61 15.48 11.41
CA ARG A 21 -19.02 14.36 12.16
C ARG A 21 -18.06 14.80 13.25
N ARG A 22 -17.28 15.86 13.02
CA ARG A 22 -16.43 16.47 14.05
C ARG A 22 -17.25 17.06 15.19
N LEU A 23 -18.35 17.77 14.87
CA LEU A 23 -19.29 18.30 15.88
C LEU A 23 -19.91 17.18 16.72
N MET A 24 -20.09 16.00 16.14
CA MET A 24 -20.55 14.79 16.84
C MET A 24 -19.44 14.06 17.63
N GLY A 25 -18.24 14.63 17.75
CA GLY A 25 -17.12 14.10 18.55
C GLY A 25 -16.21 13.10 17.83
N GLN A 26 -16.35 12.91 16.51
CA GLN A 26 -15.48 12.02 15.73
C GLN A 26 -14.15 12.70 15.39
N LYS A 27 -13.05 11.96 15.47
CA LYS A 27 -11.70 12.47 15.14
C LYS A 27 -11.47 12.36 13.64
N ILE A 28 -11.50 13.48 12.91
CA ILE A 28 -11.27 13.49 11.46
C ILE A 28 -10.23 14.55 11.11
N GLY A 29 -9.09 14.13 10.57
CA GLY A 29 -7.93 14.94 10.24
C GLY A 29 -8.16 15.99 9.15
N ARG A 30 -7.21 16.91 9.00
CA ARG A 30 -7.30 18.02 8.05
C ARG A 30 -7.32 17.53 6.60
N LYS A 31 -8.05 18.22 5.72
CA LYS A 31 -8.17 17.91 4.27
C LYS A 31 -8.71 16.50 3.95
N THR A 32 -9.24 15.78 4.95
CA THR A 32 -9.89 14.48 4.77
C THR A 32 -11.23 14.64 4.07
N LYS A 33 -11.57 13.68 3.20
CA LYS A 33 -12.76 13.75 2.35
C LYS A 33 -13.62 12.50 2.48
N LEU A 34 -14.83 12.66 3.00
CA LEU A 34 -15.90 11.68 2.89
C LEU A 34 -16.76 12.07 1.68
N LYS A 35 -16.77 11.26 0.61
CA LYS A 35 -17.41 11.65 -0.65
C LYS A 35 -18.91 11.38 -0.63
N PHE A 36 -19.64 12.06 -1.52
CA PHE A 36 -21.08 11.88 -1.68
C PHE A 36 -21.46 10.39 -1.81
N GLY A 37 -22.51 9.97 -1.13
CA GLY A 37 -22.94 8.57 -1.04
C GLY A 37 -22.13 7.72 -0.05
N THR A 38 -21.16 8.28 0.70
CA THR A 38 -20.44 7.53 1.73
C THR A 38 -21.35 7.30 2.93
N LEU A 39 -21.84 6.08 3.11
CA LEU A 39 -22.62 5.70 4.28
C LEU A 39 -21.71 5.10 5.35
N MET A 40 -21.35 5.93 6.34
CA MET A 40 -20.50 5.51 7.45
C MET A 40 -21.29 5.39 8.76
N LEU A 41 -21.54 4.15 9.18
CA LEU A 41 -22.26 3.74 10.38
C LEU A 41 -21.28 3.15 11.40
N SER A 42 -20.35 3.97 11.91
CA SER A 42 -19.36 3.54 12.89
C SER A 42 -19.44 4.33 14.20
N SER A 43 -19.26 3.66 15.33
CA SER A 43 -19.44 4.24 16.67
C SER A 43 -18.23 5.07 17.11
N LYS A 44 -17.04 4.45 17.17
CA LYS A 44 -15.77 5.14 17.38
C LYS A 44 -15.10 5.37 16.02
N VAL A 45 -14.72 6.61 15.73
CA VAL A 45 -14.18 7.00 14.43
C VAL A 45 -12.97 7.89 14.62
N GLU A 46 -11.85 7.43 14.05
CA GLU A 46 -10.61 8.15 13.88
C GLU A 46 -10.12 8.03 12.44
N ILE A 47 -10.03 9.16 11.74
CA ILE A 47 -9.56 9.20 10.36
C ILE A 47 -8.46 10.25 10.28
N GLY A 48 -7.26 9.84 9.83
CA GLY A 48 -6.09 10.68 9.66
C GLY A 48 -6.28 11.77 8.61
N GLN A 49 -5.28 12.64 8.49
CA GLN A 49 -5.31 13.77 7.57
C GLN A 49 -5.18 13.33 6.11
N ARG A 50 -5.79 14.10 5.20
CA ARG A 50 -5.73 13.90 3.74
C ARG A 50 -6.23 12.53 3.26
N SER A 51 -6.86 11.75 4.14
CA SER A 51 -7.46 10.47 3.82
C SER A 51 -8.79 10.67 3.09
N LYS A 52 -9.22 9.64 2.36
CA LYS A 52 -10.44 9.74 1.54
C LYS A 52 -11.24 8.45 1.60
N ILE A 53 -12.55 8.59 1.76
CA ILE A 53 -13.52 7.53 1.49
C ILE A 53 -14.30 7.92 0.24
N GLY A 54 -14.27 7.04 -0.76
CA GLY A 54 -14.82 7.22 -2.09
C GLY A 54 -16.35 7.20 -2.09
N PRO A 55 -16.98 7.76 -3.13
CA PRO A 55 -18.43 7.82 -3.22
C PRO A 55 -19.06 6.42 -3.21
N PHE A 56 -20.29 6.36 -2.70
CA PHE A 56 -21.09 5.13 -2.63
C PHE A 56 -20.42 3.97 -1.87
N SER A 57 -19.48 4.28 -0.98
CA SER A 57 -18.86 3.29 -0.11
C SER A 57 -19.68 3.12 1.16
N TYR A 58 -19.76 1.89 1.66
CA TYR A 58 -20.43 1.55 2.91
C TYR A 58 -19.40 1.16 3.96
N VAL A 59 -19.41 1.82 5.12
CA VAL A 59 -18.47 1.56 6.22
C VAL A 59 -19.23 1.38 7.52
N LYS A 60 -19.16 0.19 8.12
CA LYS A 60 -19.79 -0.13 9.41
C LYS A 60 -18.79 -0.85 10.32
N SER A 61 -18.65 -0.35 11.55
CA SER A 61 -17.82 -0.95 12.59
C SER A 61 -18.12 -0.39 13.98
N ASP A 62 -17.70 -1.10 15.02
CA ASP A 62 -17.69 -0.57 16.39
C ASP A 62 -16.54 0.44 16.57
N ASP A 63 -15.38 0.13 15.97
CA ASP A 63 -14.17 0.94 16.01
C ASP A 63 -13.54 1.06 14.62
N LEU A 64 -13.53 2.27 14.08
CA LEU A 64 -12.94 2.63 12.79
C LEU A 64 -11.71 3.51 13.00
N LYS A 65 -10.55 3.00 12.59
CA LYS A 65 -9.30 3.75 12.48
C LYS A 65 -8.79 3.70 11.05
N ILE A 66 -8.57 4.87 10.46
CA ILE A 66 -7.94 5.03 9.15
C ILE A 66 -6.79 6.02 9.32
N GLY A 67 -5.59 5.63 8.95
CA GLY A 67 -4.39 6.44 9.01
C GLY A 67 -4.40 7.61 8.03
N ASN A 68 -3.32 8.38 8.03
CA ASN A 68 -3.10 9.52 7.15
C ASN A 68 -2.91 9.08 5.70
N TYR A 69 -3.34 9.91 4.76
CA TYR A 69 -3.17 9.70 3.31
C TYR A 69 -3.80 8.42 2.74
N SER A 70 -4.53 7.65 3.55
CA SER A 70 -5.17 6.41 3.15
C SER A 70 -6.42 6.65 2.33
N MET A 71 -6.66 5.80 1.34
CA MET A 71 -7.74 5.94 0.37
C MET A 71 -8.56 4.67 0.30
N VAL A 72 -9.81 4.76 0.73
CA VAL A 72 -10.87 3.82 0.36
C VAL A 72 -11.50 4.36 -0.92
N LYS A 73 -11.36 3.65 -2.04
CA LYS A 73 -11.85 4.08 -3.36
C LYS A 73 -13.38 3.85 -3.47
N PRO A 74 -14.05 4.30 -4.54
CA PRO A 74 -15.50 4.18 -4.68
C PRO A 74 -16.03 2.75 -4.56
N LEU A 75 -17.30 2.59 -4.17
CA LEU A 75 -18.01 1.31 -4.17
C LEU A 75 -17.34 0.22 -3.31
N VAL A 76 -16.65 0.62 -2.24
CA VAL A 76 -16.07 -0.34 -1.28
C VAL A 76 -17.07 -0.59 -0.15
N ILE A 77 -17.21 -1.86 0.23
CA ILE A 77 -17.97 -2.29 1.40
C ILE A 77 -16.97 -2.70 2.47
N LEU A 78 -16.96 -1.98 3.60
CA LEU A 78 -16.21 -2.32 4.81
C LEU A 78 -17.21 -2.55 5.95
N LYS A 79 -17.40 -3.80 6.36
CA LYS A 79 -18.33 -4.16 7.43
C LYS A 79 -17.68 -5.19 8.34
N THR A 80 -17.12 -4.74 9.46
CA THR A 80 -16.47 -5.61 10.46
C THR A 80 -16.48 -4.93 11.82
N ARG A 81 -16.26 -5.65 12.93
CA ARG A 81 -16.35 -5.02 14.26
C ARG A 81 -15.26 -4.00 14.49
N LYS A 82 -14.01 -4.30 14.11
CA LYS A 82 -12.89 -3.35 14.21
C LYS A 82 -12.16 -3.24 12.89
N ILE A 83 -11.95 -2.00 12.43
CA ILE A 83 -11.18 -1.68 11.22
C ILE A 83 -9.99 -0.84 11.65
N ALA A 84 -8.78 -1.33 11.39
CA ALA A 84 -7.54 -0.60 11.57
C ALA A 84 -6.80 -0.55 10.23
N ILE A 85 -6.87 0.59 9.56
CA ILE A 85 -6.14 0.87 8.32
C ILE A 85 -5.05 1.86 8.67
N ALA A 86 -3.78 1.51 8.44
CA ALA A 86 -2.64 2.38 8.75
C ALA A 86 -2.46 3.49 7.69
N ASP A 87 -1.30 4.14 7.66
CA ASP A 87 -1.02 5.27 6.78
C ASP A 87 -0.72 4.81 5.34
N TYR A 88 -1.09 5.64 4.36
CA TYR A 88 -0.84 5.42 2.93
C TYR A 88 -1.42 4.11 2.36
N VAL A 89 -2.45 3.56 2.99
CA VAL A 89 -3.13 2.35 2.51
C VAL A 89 -4.12 2.69 1.41
N HIS A 90 -4.10 1.93 0.32
CA HIS A 90 -5.05 2.08 -0.77
C HIS A 90 -5.92 0.82 -0.92
N ILE A 91 -7.23 0.97 -0.71
CA ILE A 91 -8.23 -0.06 -1.03
C ILE A 91 -8.91 0.38 -2.32
N ALA A 92 -8.69 -0.38 -3.39
CA ALA A 92 -9.21 -0.08 -4.72
C ALA A 92 -10.73 -0.27 -4.82
N PRO A 93 -11.37 0.22 -5.90
CA PRO A 93 -12.82 0.14 -6.03
C PRO A 93 -13.35 -1.29 -5.90
N THR A 94 -14.65 -1.40 -5.60
CA THR A 94 -15.42 -2.67 -5.66
C THR A 94 -14.91 -3.81 -4.77
N CYS A 95 -14.05 -3.50 -3.79
CA CYS A 95 -13.66 -4.48 -2.77
C CYS A 95 -14.81 -4.69 -1.77
N ILE A 96 -15.04 -5.96 -1.42
CA ILE A 96 -16.01 -6.37 -0.41
C ILE A 96 -15.22 -6.95 0.76
N ILE A 97 -15.19 -6.23 1.88
CA ILE A 97 -14.53 -6.67 3.10
C ILE A 97 -15.61 -6.70 4.18
N THR A 98 -16.11 -7.89 4.46
CA THR A 98 -17.31 -8.05 5.29
C THR A 98 -17.20 -9.27 6.17
N SER A 99 -17.70 -9.14 7.40
CA SER A 99 -18.20 -10.18 8.29
C SER A 99 -18.51 -9.52 9.63
N GLU A 100 -19.52 -9.95 10.36
CA GLU A 100 -19.76 -9.52 11.76
C GLU A 100 -20.20 -10.71 12.62
N PHE A 101 -19.91 -11.93 12.18
CA PHE A 101 -20.47 -13.16 12.77
C PHE A 101 -19.92 -13.46 14.16
N THR A 102 -18.63 -13.18 14.39
CA THR A 102 -17.97 -13.49 15.67
C THR A 102 -17.35 -12.24 16.30
N ARG A 103 -16.94 -12.36 17.57
CA ARG A 103 -16.26 -11.29 18.31
C ARG A 103 -14.85 -11.01 17.76
N ASN A 104 -14.29 -11.98 17.05
CA ASN A 104 -12.95 -11.93 16.45
C ASN A 104 -12.93 -11.15 15.14
N SER A 105 -14.11 -10.73 14.65
CA SER A 105 -14.21 -10.10 13.35
C SER A 105 -13.49 -8.75 13.30
N THR A 106 -12.31 -8.76 12.69
CA THR A 106 -11.40 -7.61 12.65
C THR A 106 -10.68 -7.55 11.31
N LEU A 107 -10.31 -6.33 10.91
CA LEU A 107 -9.43 -6.07 9.78
C LEU A 107 -8.29 -5.17 10.25
N SER A 108 -7.05 -5.61 10.06
CA SER A 108 -5.85 -4.79 10.22
C SER A 108 -5.07 -4.72 8.90
N ILE A 109 -4.68 -3.52 8.47
CA ILE A 109 -3.86 -3.31 7.27
C ILE A 109 -2.72 -2.35 7.62
N GLY A 110 -1.48 -2.82 7.49
CA GLY A 110 -0.25 -2.08 7.74
C GLY A 110 0.05 -1.02 6.68
N ASN A 111 1.08 -0.20 6.96
CA ASN A 111 1.41 0.97 6.15
C ASN A 111 1.74 0.60 4.70
N HIS A 112 1.40 1.50 3.76
CA HIS A 112 1.79 1.37 2.35
C HIS A 112 1.31 0.10 1.65
N SER A 113 0.34 -0.60 2.24
CA SER A 113 -0.29 -1.76 1.64
C SER A 113 -1.38 -1.36 0.65
N ARG A 114 -1.59 -2.20 -0.36
CA ARG A 114 -2.59 -1.95 -1.41
C ARG A 114 -3.43 -3.19 -1.67
N ILE A 115 -4.74 -3.00 -1.62
CA ILE A 115 -5.72 -3.99 -2.05
C ILE A 115 -6.26 -3.55 -3.40
N PHE A 116 -6.09 -4.39 -4.42
CA PHE A 116 -6.51 -4.13 -5.79
C PHE A 116 -8.00 -4.48 -6.00
N PRO A 117 -8.61 -4.07 -7.13
CA PRO A 117 -10.06 -4.16 -7.29
C PRO A 117 -10.63 -5.57 -7.17
N PHE A 118 -11.93 -5.64 -6.85
CA PHE A 118 -12.72 -6.89 -6.83
C PHE A 118 -12.23 -7.96 -5.83
N CYS A 119 -11.48 -7.57 -4.80
CA CYS A 119 -11.14 -8.51 -3.72
C CYS A 119 -12.34 -8.77 -2.81
N TRP A 120 -12.45 -10.00 -2.31
CA TRP A 120 -13.41 -10.37 -1.28
C TRP A 120 -12.67 -10.89 -0.05
N LEU A 121 -12.79 -10.17 1.07
CA LEU A 121 -12.14 -10.53 2.33
C LEU A 121 -13.20 -10.81 3.40
N ASP A 122 -13.35 -12.08 3.77
CA ASP A 122 -14.20 -12.49 4.88
C ASP A 122 -13.47 -12.33 6.21
N THR A 123 -13.89 -11.35 7.00
CA THR A 123 -13.23 -11.00 8.26
C THR A 123 -13.84 -11.72 9.46
N GLY A 124 -14.49 -12.88 9.31
CA GLY A 124 -15.15 -13.60 10.40
C GLY A 124 -14.25 -13.84 11.62
N GLU A 125 -13.10 -14.49 11.41
CA GLU A 125 -12.10 -14.74 12.47
C GLU A 125 -10.91 -13.77 12.44
N GLY A 126 -11.03 -12.71 11.64
CA GLY A 126 -10.03 -11.67 11.53
C GLY A 126 -9.03 -11.86 10.39
N ILE A 127 -8.66 -10.74 9.76
CA ILE A 127 -7.64 -10.70 8.73
C ILE A 127 -6.61 -9.64 9.12
N THR A 128 -5.34 -10.04 9.17
CA THR A 128 -4.20 -9.15 9.38
C THR A 128 -3.37 -9.10 8.12
N ILE A 129 -3.16 -7.90 7.58
CA ILE A 129 -2.28 -7.62 6.46
C ILE A 129 -1.18 -6.69 6.97
N GLY A 130 0.07 -7.09 6.80
CA GLY A 130 1.25 -6.34 7.22
C GLY A 130 1.47 -5.05 6.44
N GLN A 131 2.63 -4.45 6.64
CA GLN A 131 3.09 -3.31 5.87
C GLN A 131 3.69 -3.74 4.53
N ASN A 132 3.65 -2.83 3.57
CA ASN A 132 4.18 -3.05 2.23
C ASN A 132 3.60 -4.27 1.51
N VAL A 133 2.36 -4.66 1.77
CA VAL A 133 1.72 -5.80 1.11
C VAL A 133 0.99 -5.38 -0.17
N GLY A 134 1.16 -6.15 -1.24
CA GLY A 134 0.37 -6.01 -2.47
C GLY A 134 -0.64 -7.14 -2.58
N VAL A 135 -1.93 -6.85 -2.42
CA VAL A 135 -3.02 -7.82 -2.59
C VAL A 135 -3.67 -7.63 -3.97
N GLY A 136 -3.29 -8.46 -4.93
CA GLY A 136 -3.71 -8.40 -6.33
C GLY A 136 -5.22 -8.57 -6.51
N GLY A 137 -5.74 -8.09 -7.64
CA GLY A 137 -7.18 -8.03 -7.88
C GLY A 137 -7.81 -9.42 -7.92
N HIS A 138 -9.09 -9.51 -7.55
CA HIS A 138 -9.83 -10.77 -7.41
C HIS A 138 -9.22 -11.76 -6.41
N THR A 139 -8.42 -11.29 -5.44
CA THR A 139 -7.99 -12.14 -4.33
C THR A 139 -9.16 -12.40 -3.40
N LEU A 140 -9.33 -13.66 -2.99
CA LEU A 140 -10.38 -14.10 -2.09
C LEU A 140 -9.74 -14.65 -0.81
N MET A 141 -10.17 -14.16 0.35
CA MET A 141 -9.69 -14.62 1.66
C MET A 141 -10.88 -15.00 2.52
N PHE A 142 -10.93 -16.26 2.97
CA PHE A 142 -12.02 -16.77 3.78
C PHE A 142 -11.49 -17.28 5.12
N THR A 143 -12.01 -16.72 6.21
CA THR A 143 -11.63 -17.10 7.59
C THR A 143 -12.55 -18.15 8.20
N HIS A 144 -13.51 -18.65 7.41
CA HIS A 144 -14.38 -19.76 7.79
C HIS A 144 -14.68 -20.65 6.57
N GLY A 145 -14.93 -21.93 6.82
CA GLY A 145 -15.31 -22.93 5.82
C GLY A 145 -16.12 -24.04 6.48
N VAL A 146 -17.44 -23.96 6.35
CA VAL A 146 -18.42 -24.92 6.87
C VAL A 146 -19.58 -25.01 5.90
N TRP A 147 -20.00 -26.23 5.54
CA TRP A 147 -21.24 -26.43 4.79
C TRP A 147 -21.98 -27.70 5.23
N PRO A 148 -21.35 -28.89 5.28
CA PRO A 148 -22.02 -30.07 5.83
C PRO A 148 -22.31 -29.87 7.32
N ASN A 149 -23.34 -30.55 7.84
CA ASN A 149 -23.69 -30.46 9.24
C ASN A 149 -22.53 -30.99 10.12
N TYR A 150 -21.97 -30.11 10.95
CA TYR A 150 -20.88 -30.47 11.86
C TYR A 150 -21.30 -31.54 12.88
N VAL A 151 -22.54 -31.48 13.36
CA VAL A 151 -23.08 -32.46 14.33
C VAL A 151 -23.14 -33.86 13.72
N ASP A 152 -23.34 -33.94 12.40
CA ASP A 152 -23.33 -35.20 11.65
C ASP A 152 -21.91 -35.64 11.23
N GLY A 153 -20.86 -34.97 11.74
CA GLY A 153 -19.46 -35.28 11.44
C GLY A 153 -18.86 -34.51 10.26
N GLY A 154 -19.54 -33.48 9.74
CA GLY A 154 -19.00 -32.60 8.71
C GLY A 154 -17.75 -31.83 9.17
N PRO A 155 -16.81 -31.48 8.27
CA PRO A 155 -15.63 -30.72 8.66
C PRO A 155 -15.98 -29.25 8.93
N ILE A 156 -15.24 -28.65 9.87
CA ILE A 156 -15.26 -27.21 10.10
C ILE A 156 -13.85 -26.66 10.02
N SER A 157 -13.71 -25.45 9.50
CA SER A 157 -12.49 -24.66 9.61
C SER A 157 -12.86 -23.23 9.93
N PHE A 158 -12.30 -22.72 11.01
CA PHE A 158 -12.43 -21.33 11.45
C PHE A 158 -11.06 -20.87 11.92
N GLY A 159 -10.65 -19.70 11.47
CA GLY A 159 -9.47 -19.06 12.03
C GLY A 159 -8.92 -17.93 11.19
N PRO A 160 -7.99 -17.18 11.77
CA PRO A 160 -7.48 -15.95 11.18
C PRO A 160 -6.68 -16.23 9.90
N ILE A 161 -6.54 -15.18 9.09
CA ILE A 161 -5.55 -15.12 8.02
C ILE A 161 -4.55 -14.01 8.35
N VAL A 162 -3.26 -14.35 8.28
CA VAL A 162 -2.16 -13.42 8.55
C VAL A 162 -1.29 -13.32 7.29
N ILE A 163 -1.15 -12.12 6.76
CA ILE A 163 -0.23 -11.81 5.68
C ILE A 163 0.84 -10.90 6.28
N GLU A 164 2.07 -11.37 6.39
CA GLU A 164 3.18 -10.62 6.97
C GLU A 164 3.69 -9.53 6.03
N ASP A 165 4.74 -8.83 6.44
CA ASP A 165 5.25 -7.66 5.73
C ASP A 165 5.86 -8.03 4.38
N ASN A 166 5.85 -7.06 3.46
CA ASN A 166 6.50 -7.16 2.14
C ASN A 166 5.97 -8.31 1.25
N VAL A 167 4.86 -8.95 1.60
CA VAL A 167 4.26 -10.02 0.81
C VAL A 167 3.65 -9.48 -0.49
N TRP A 168 3.85 -10.24 -1.57
CA TRP A 168 3.17 -10.00 -2.84
C TRP A 168 2.22 -11.14 -3.19
N LEU A 169 0.94 -10.82 -3.26
CA LEU A 169 -0.11 -11.67 -3.81
C LEU A 169 -0.49 -11.10 -5.18
N PRO A 170 -0.17 -11.77 -6.30
CA PRO A 170 -0.66 -11.40 -7.61
C PRO A 170 -2.17 -11.64 -7.73
N TRP A 171 -2.70 -11.52 -8.94
CA TRP A 171 -4.14 -11.60 -9.16
C TRP A 171 -4.68 -13.01 -8.91
N ARG A 172 -5.93 -13.07 -8.42
CA ARG A 172 -6.72 -14.31 -8.24
C ARG A 172 -6.15 -15.32 -7.26
N VAL A 173 -5.50 -14.88 -6.18
CA VAL A 173 -5.10 -15.80 -5.10
C VAL A 173 -6.31 -16.13 -4.23
N PHE A 174 -6.47 -17.40 -3.85
CA PHE A 174 -7.50 -17.87 -2.93
C PHE A 174 -6.83 -18.34 -1.63
N ILE A 175 -7.26 -17.83 -0.47
CA ILE A 175 -6.67 -18.15 0.83
C ILE A 175 -7.73 -18.74 1.75
N LEU A 176 -7.44 -19.94 2.29
CA LEU A 176 -8.29 -20.66 3.24
C LEU A 176 -8.02 -20.24 4.70
N PRO A 177 -8.90 -20.62 5.65
CA PRO A 177 -8.73 -20.25 7.05
C PRO A 177 -7.45 -20.84 7.66
N ASN A 178 -6.96 -20.22 8.74
CA ASN A 178 -5.76 -20.65 9.48
C ASN A 178 -4.49 -20.67 8.62
N VAL A 179 -4.27 -19.59 7.86
CA VAL A 179 -3.09 -19.44 7.01
C VAL A 179 -2.30 -18.20 7.39
N THR A 180 -0.99 -18.38 7.55
CA THR A 180 0.01 -17.33 7.63
C THR A 180 0.89 -17.35 6.38
N ILE A 181 1.03 -16.21 5.71
CA ILE A 181 1.99 -16.02 4.60
C ILE A 181 3.13 -15.17 5.12
N GLY A 182 4.31 -15.77 5.23
CA GLY A 182 5.47 -15.21 5.88
C GLY A 182 6.11 -14.04 5.13
N GLU A 183 6.90 -13.25 5.86
CA GLU A 183 7.50 -12.01 5.39
C GLU A 183 8.27 -12.19 4.08
N ASN A 184 8.15 -11.22 3.16
CA ASN A 184 8.81 -11.23 1.86
C ASN A 184 8.44 -12.44 0.96
N ALA A 185 7.40 -13.20 1.27
CA ALA A 185 6.91 -14.25 0.39
C ALA A 185 6.27 -13.68 -0.88
N ILE A 186 6.42 -14.40 -1.98
CA ILE A 186 5.74 -14.11 -3.26
C ILE A 186 4.86 -15.30 -3.59
N ILE A 187 3.59 -15.03 -3.82
CA ILE A 187 2.64 -16.05 -4.27
C ILE A 187 2.52 -15.99 -5.79
N GLY A 188 2.36 -17.12 -6.47
CA GLY A 188 2.04 -17.12 -7.90
C GLY A 188 0.59 -16.71 -8.15
N GLY A 189 0.31 -16.05 -9.27
CA GLY A 189 -1.08 -15.74 -9.65
C GLY A 189 -1.94 -17.00 -9.76
N ASN A 190 -3.24 -16.86 -9.49
CA ASN A 190 -4.21 -17.96 -9.56
C ASN A 190 -3.89 -19.15 -8.64
N SER A 191 -3.24 -18.91 -7.49
CA SER A 191 -2.88 -19.95 -6.52
C SER A 191 -3.92 -20.15 -5.42
N LEU A 192 -4.03 -21.36 -4.89
CA LEU A 192 -4.82 -21.70 -3.70
C LEU A 192 -3.89 -21.95 -2.51
N ILE A 193 -3.96 -21.10 -1.49
CA ILE A 193 -3.21 -21.23 -0.26
C ILE A 193 -4.09 -21.93 0.79
N ASN A 194 -3.71 -23.14 1.15
CA ASN A 194 -4.41 -23.96 2.14
C ASN A 194 -3.55 -24.36 3.36
N LYS A 195 -2.30 -23.86 3.41
CA LYS A 195 -1.33 -24.04 4.49
C LYS A 195 -0.43 -22.81 4.55
N ASP A 196 0.25 -22.63 5.67
CA ASP A 196 1.23 -21.57 5.84
C ASP A 196 2.31 -21.60 4.76
N ILE A 197 2.74 -20.41 4.34
CA ILE A 197 3.85 -20.21 3.42
C ILE A 197 5.00 -19.60 4.22
N PRO A 198 6.20 -20.22 4.25
CA PRO A 198 7.34 -19.66 4.97
C PRO A 198 7.76 -18.29 4.42
N ALA A 199 8.46 -17.52 5.25
CA ALA A 199 9.07 -16.27 4.84
C ALA A 199 10.01 -16.48 3.63
N ARG A 200 10.19 -15.42 2.84
CA ARG A 200 11.10 -15.37 1.69
C ARG A 200 10.86 -16.50 0.68
N THR A 201 9.66 -17.07 0.63
CA THR A 201 9.35 -18.19 -0.25
C THR A 201 8.57 -17.72 -1.46
N LEU A 202 9.00 -18.13 -2.66
CA LEU A 202 8.15 -18.14 -3.84
C LEU A 202 7.30 -19.41 -3.80
N ALA A 203 5.98 -19.27 -3.69
CA ALA A 203 5.04 -20.40 -3.70
C ALA A 203 3.96 -20.21 -4.76
N ALA A 204 3.57 -21.27 -5.48
CA ALA A 204 2.48 -21.17 -6.46
C ALA A 204 1.77 -22.51 -6.67
N GLY A 205 0.58 -22.45 -7.28
CA GLY A 205 -0.22 -23.61 -7.67
C GLY A 205 -1.53 -23.76 -6.89
N SER A 206 -2.25 -24.83 -7.16
CA SER A 206 -3.50 -25.18 -6.46
C SER A 206 -3.51 -26.68 -6.10
N PRO A 207 -3.20 -27.05 -4.84
CA PRO A 207 -2.73 -26.17 -3.77
C PRO A 207 -1.33 -25.61 -4.05
N ALA A 208 -1.03 -24.45 -3.48
CA ALA A 208 0.26 -23.80 -3.63
C ALA A 208 1.35 -24.60 -2.93
N LYS A 209 2.49 -24.72 -3.61
CA LYS A 209 3.70 -25.36 -3.08
C LYS A 209 4.85 -24.38 -3.13
N SER A 210 5.76 -24.47 -2.15
CA SER A 210 7.03 -23.76 -2.14
C SER A 210 7.84 -24.19 -3.37
N ILE A 211 8.19 -23.24 -4.23
CA ILE A 211 8.99 -23.44 -5.44
C ILE A 211 10.46 -23.17 -5.15
N LYS A 212 10.75 -22.05 -4.49
CA LYS A 212 12.11 -21.59 -4.21
C LYS A 212 12.13 -20.64 -3.02
N GLU A 213 13.19 -20.73 -2.22
CA GLU A 213 13.55 -19.70 -1.25
C GLU A 213 14.31 -18.56 -1.94
N MET A 214 13.95 -17.32 -1.60
CA MET A 214 14.47 -16.10 -2.19
C MET A 214 15.55 -15.49 -1.31
N GLU A 215 16.59 -14.99 -1.98
CA GLU A 215 17.68 -14.26 -1.36
C GLU A 215 17.65 -12.79 -1.76
N PHE A 216 17.65 -11.93 -0.74
CA PHE A 216 17.70 -10.48 -0.90
C PHE A 216 19.11 -10.01 -0.57
N ASP A 217 19.97 -9.98 -1.58
CA ASP A 217 21.33 -9.47 -1.46
C ASP A 217 21.32 -7.93 -1.56
N SER A 218 21.62 -7.28 -0.43
CA SER A 218 21.71 -5.83 -0.31
C SER A 218 23.01 -5.25 -0.86
N SER A 219 24.06 -6.07 -1.04
CA SER A 219 25.34 -5.60 -1.58
C SER A 219 25.24 -5.15 -3.04
N LYS A 220 24.25 -5.69 -3.76
CA LYS A 220 23.98 -5.37 -5.18
C LYS A 220 23.04 -4.19 -5.41
N LYS A 221 22.69 -3.42 -4.37
CA LYS A 221 21.75 -2.29 -4.53
C LYS A 221 22.25 -1.25 -5.55
N GLN A 222 23.56 -0.94 -5.53
CA GLN A 222 24.14 0.05 -6.44
C GLN A 222 24.07 -0.44 -7.89
N GLU A 223 24.52 -1.67 -8.16
CA GLU A 223 24.43 -2.33 -9.46
C GLU A 223 22.99 -2.29 -10.00
N ARG A 224 22.01 -2.69 -9.19
CA ARG A 224 20.59 -2.66 -9.57
C ARG A 224 20.06 -1.24 -9.82
N LEU A 225 20.53 -0.24 -9.07
CA LEU A 225 20.15 1.15 -9.34
C LEU A 225 20.73 1.64 -10.67
N LEU A 226 21.93 1.21 -11.05
CA LEU A 226 22.53 1.51 -12.35
C LEU A 226 21.69 0.89 -13.49
N GLU A 227 21.29 -0.38 -13.37
CA GLU A 227 20.38 -1.02 -14.34
C GLU A 227 19.06 -0.24 -14.51
N VAL A 228 18.54 0.33 -13.42
CA VAL A 228 17.33 1.16 -13.44
C VAL A 228 17.59 2.53 -14.08
N LEU A 229 18.77 3.13 -13.90
CA LEU A 229 19.17 4.35 -14.59
C LEU A 229 19.30 4.10 -16.10
N GLU A 230 19.91 3.00 -16.52
CA GLU A 230 19.99 2.58 -17.93
C GLU A 230 18.60 2.41 -18.54
N SER A 231 17.72 1.66 -17.85
CA SER A 231 16.32 1.50 -18.27
C SER A 231 15.57 2.83 -18.35
N PHE A 232 15.88 3.79 -17.49
CA PHE A 232 15.29 5.11 -17.51
C PHE A 232 15.85 6.00 -18.64
N SER A 233 17.15 5.87 -18.93
CA SER A 233 17.84 6.46 -20.08
C SER A 233 17.08 6.13 -21.36
N ASP A 234 16.89 4.84 -21.63
CA ASP A 234 16.17 4.33 -22.81
C ASP A 234 14.73 4.87 -22.87
N TYR A 235 14.05 4.90 -21.72
CA TYR A 235 12.69 5.43 -21.62
C TYR A 235 12.61 6.92 -21.98
N ILE A 236 13.57 7.74 -21.52
CA ILE A 236 13.60 9.17 -21.80
C ILE A 236 13.97 9.44 -23.24
N ASP A 237 14.98 8.75 -23.78
CA ASP A 237 15.41 8.94 -25.18
C ASP A 237 14.29 8.58 -26.15
N PHE A 238 13.59 7.48 -25.90
CA PHE A 238 12.38 7.14 -26.65
C PHE A 238 11.29 8.21 -26.51
N LYS A 239 11.07 8.76 -25.31
CA LYS A 239 9.97 9.70 -25.06
C LYS A 239 10.24 11.12 -25.55
N LYS A 240 11.49 11.55 -25.57
CA LYS A 240 11.88 12.93 -25.86
C LYS A 240 12.64 13.10 -27.16
N ASN A 241 12.97 12.00 -27.84
CA ASN A 241 13.86 12.02 -28.99
C ASN A 241 15.19 12.72 -28.66
N SER A 242 15.68 12.46 -27.45
CA SER A 242 16.92 12.98 -26.89
C SER A 242 18.02 11.92 -26.92
N THR A 243 19.24 12.31 -26.54
CA THR A 243 20.31 11.37 -26.24
C THR A 243 20.73 11.57 -24.80
N SER A 244 20.68 10.49 -24.03
CA SER A 244 21.09 10.45 -22.63
C SER A 244 22.32 9.58 -22.48
N LYS A 245 23.09 9.80 -21.40
CA LYS A 245 24.31 9.03 -21.17
C LYS A 245 24.38 8.58 -19.72
N VAL A 246 24.49 7.27 -19.51
CA VAL A 246 24.86 6.70 -18.22
C VAL A 246 26.38 6.51 -18.20
N GLU A 247 27.03 7.13 -17.23
CA GLU A 247 28.48 6.98 -17.00
C GLU A 247 28.77 6.77 -15.52
N SER A 248 29.44 5.66 -15.20
CA SER A 248 29.77 5.29 -13.82
C SER A 248 28.53 5.28 -12.91
N ASN A 249 28.32 6.32 -12.11
CA ASN A 249 27.20 6.47 -11.17
C ASN A 249 26.23 7.59 -11.53
N ARG A 250 26.25 8.04 -12.79
CA ARG A 250 25.54 9.24 -13.24
C ARG A 250 24.70 8.93 -14.47
N LEU A 251 23.46 9.40 -14.46
CA LEU A 251 22.70 9.62 -15.67
C LEU A 251 22.73 11.13 -15.98
N ILE A 252 23.32 11.48 -17.11
CA ILE A 252 23.44 12.86 -17.60
C ILE A 252 22.33 13.11 -18.62
N LEU A 253 21.51 14.12 -18.35
CA LEU A 253 20.44 14.59 -19.23
C LEU A 253 20.67 16.08 -19.53
N GLU A 254 20.02 16.60 -20.58
CA GLU A 254 20.24 17.96 -21.09
C GLU A 254 20.20 19.07 -20.03
N ASN A 255 19.33 18.93 -19.01
CA ASN A 255 19.05 20.00 -18.04
C ASN A 255 19.29 19.61 -16.57
N TYR A 256 19.60 18.35 -16.29
CA TYR A 256 19.80 17.85 -14.92
C TYR A 256 20.50 16.49 -14.94
N LYS A 257 21.03 16.10 -13.79
CA LYS A 257 21.67 14.80 -13.58
C LYS A 257 20.95 14.01 -12.50
N ILE A 258 21.04 12.70 -12.61
CA ILE A 258 20.72 11.78 -11.52
C ILE A 258 22.01 11.08 -11.11
N VAL A 259 22.40 11.20 -9.85
CA VAL A 259 23.72 10.77 -9.37
C VAL A 259 23.56 9.87 -8.15
N ILE A 260 24.23 8.72 -8.14
CA ILE A 260 24.21 7.75 -7.02
C ILE A 260 25.52 7.87 -6.22
N ASP A 261 25.42 8.20 -4.93
CA ASP A 261 26.55 8.22 -3.96
C ASP A 261 27.82 8.98 -4.42
N ASP A 262 27.69 9.93 -5.34
CA ASP A 262 28.78 10.78 -5.81
C ASP A 262 28.41 12.26 -5.68
N LEU A 263 29.12 12.97 -4.80
CA LEU A 263 28.85 14.37 -4.48
C LEU A 263 29.57 15.37 -5.41
N THR A 264 30.43 14.88 -6.31
CA THR A 264 31.25 15.76 -7.15
C THR A 264 30.39 16.45 -8.22
N GLU A 265 30.67 17.72 -8.53
CA GLU A 265 30.01 18.46 -9.63
C GLU A 265 28.47 18.51 -9.59
N LEU A 266 27.81 18.33 -8.44
CA LEU A 266 26.36 18.49 -8.34
C LEU A 266 25.96 19.97 -8.53
N SER A 267 24.80 20.21 -9.14
CA SER A 267 24.25 21.57 -9.29
C SER A 267 22.75 21.63 -9.01
N SER A 268 22.25 22.83 -8.72
CA SER A 268 20.82 23.06 -8.47
C SER A 268 19.95 22.52 -9.61
N GLY A 269 19.00 21.64 -9.29
CA GLY A 269 18.11 20.98 -10.25
C GLY A 269 18.37 19.48 -10.43
N ASP A 270 19.52 18.99 -9.95
CA ASP A 270 19.91 17.58 -9.96
C ASP A 270 19.15 16.74 -8.90
N LEU A 271 19.20 15.41 -9.07
CA LEU A 271 18.78 14.42 -8.08
C LEU A 271 20.01 13.65 -7.57
N PHE A 272 20.26 13.74 -6.27
CA PHE A 272 21.22 12.88 -5.58
C PHE A 272 20.50 11.69 -4.95
N ILE A 273 20.97 10.47 -5.20
CA ILE A 273 20.51 9.23 -4.58
C ILE A 273 21.56 8.81 -3.55
N ALA A 274 21.24 8.99 -2.26
CA ALA A 274 22.04 8.51 -1.16
C ALA A 274 21.70 7.03 -0.93
N LEU A 275 22.62 6.13 -1.28
CA LEU A 275 22.43 4.70 -1.13
C LEU A 275 23.26 4.12 0.02
N ASN A 276 24.51 4.54 0.17
CA ASN A 276 25.41 4.15 1.26
C ASN A 276 25.92 5.37 2.03
N THR A 277 25.39 6.54 1.72
CA THR A 277 25.76 7.80 2.35
C THR A 277 24.78 8.08 3.50
N ASP A 278 25.30 8.34 4.71
CA ASP A 278 24.50 8.82 5.84
C ASP A 278 24.00 10.24 5.52
N TYR A 279 22.89 10.30 4.76
CA TYR A 279 22.37 11.52 4.18
C TYR A 279 22.21 12.65 5.21
N PRO A 280 21.66 12.42 6.41
CA PRO A 280 21.62 13.43 7.46
C PRO A 280 22.97 14.11 7.73
N LYS A 281 24.09 13.36 7.71
CA LYS A 281 25.43 13.89 7.97
C LYS A 281 26.05 14.65 6.80
N VAL A 282 25.73 14.29 5.56
CA VAL A 282 26.26 14.97 4.36
C VAL A 282 25.36 16.08 3.85
N SER A 283 24.19 16.27 4.45
CA SER A 283 23.19 17.27 4.04
C SER A 283 23.76 18.69 3.92
N SER A 284 24.75 19.06 4.74
CA SER A 284 25.42 20.37 4.68
C SER A 284 26.36 20.54 3.48
N GLN A 285 26.79 19.45 2.85
CA GLN A 285 27.65 19.42 1.66
C GLN A 285 26.84 19.50 0.36
N ILE A 286 25.52 19.30 0.45
CA ILE A 286 24.61 19.33 -0.70
C ILE A 286 24.04 20.73 -0.82
N GLU A 287 24.36 21.41 -1.92
CA GLU A 287 23.89 22.76 -2.20
C GLU A 287 22.34 22.86 -2.21
N LYS A 288 21.83 24.05 -1.87
CA LYS A 288 20.40 24.35 -2.02
C LYS A 288 20.02 24.24 -3.49
N GLY A 289 18.89 23.58 -3.78
CA GLY A 289 18.37 23.38 -5.13
C GLY A 289 18.44 21.92 -5.61
N ILE A 290 19.19 21.05 -4.92
CA ILE A 290 19.33 19.62 -5.27
C ILE A 290 18.24 18.80 -4.59
N SER A 291 17.53 17.94 -5.33
CA SER A 291 16.62 16.98 -4.71
C SER A 291 17.41 15.79 -4.17
N ILE A 292 17.03 15.25 -3.02
CA ILE A 292 17.66 14.03 -2.48
C ILE A 292 16.64 12.90 -2.38
N LEU A 293 17.04 11.72 -2.84
CA LEU A 293 16.45 10.44 -2.52
C LEU A 293 17.40 9.71 -1.56
N ASP A 294 17.03 9.61 -0.30
CA ASP A 294 17.64 8.66 0.62
C ASP A 294 17.04 7.28 0.36
N TYR A 295 17.84 6.38 -0.19
CA TYR A 295 17.38 5.06 -0.62
C TYR A 295 17.22 4.09 0.57
N ASP A 296 17.98 4.26 1.64
CA ASP A 296 17.86 3.40 2.82
C ASP A 296 16.59 3.70 3.60
N THR A 297 16.20 4.97 3.69
CA THR A 297 14.91 5.37 4.25
C THR A 297 13.79 5.46 3.21
N LEU A 298 14.11 5.29 1.93
CA LEU A 298 13.23 5.49 0.77
C LEU A 298 12.55 6.87 0.75
N THR A 299 13.13 7.88 1.40
CA THR A 299 12.55 9.21 1.59
C THR A 299 13.11 10.22 0.60
N ILE A 300 12.22 11.02 0.01
CA ILE A 300 12.60 12.09 -0.89
C ILE A 300 12.52 13.43 -0.16
N TYR A 301 13.67 14.09 -0.04
CA TYR A 301 13.82 15.44 0.50
C TYR A 301 13.86 16.44 -0.66
N LYS A 302 12.84 17.30 -0.76
CA LYS A 302 12.78 18.33 -1.81
C LYS A 302 13.45 19.61 -1.33
N ASN A 303 14.72 19.79 -1.65
CA ASN A 303 15.46 21.01 -1.32
C ASN A 303 15.47 21.99 -2.51
N GLY A 304 14.32 22.33 -3.11
CA GLY A 304 14.29 23.29 -4.22
C GLY A 304 13.05 23.30 -5.13
N ASN A 305 13.13 24.08 -6.23
CA ASN A 305 12.07 24.22 -7.23
C ASN A 305 11.65 22.86 -7.81
N LYS A 306 10.35 22.70 -8.08
CA LYS A 306 9.79 21.46 -8.65
C LYS A 306 10.40 21.17 -10.03
N ASN A 307 11.46 20.38 -10.08
CA ASN A 307 11.87 19.75 -11.33
C ASN A 307 10.85 18.66 -11.67
N LYS A 308 10.00 18.93 -12.67
CA LYS A 308 8.97 17.98 -13.14
C LYS A 308 9.61 16.68 -13.60
N GLU A 309 10.83 16.73 -14.12
CA GLU A 309 11.57 15.60 -14.66
C GLU A 309 12.00 14.61 -13.58
N ILE A 310 12.49 15.12 -12.43
CA ILE A 310 12.77 14.29 -11.26
C ILE A 310 11.51 13.54 -10.79
N SER A 311 10.34 14.18 -10.89
CA SER A 311 9.07 13.52 -10.55
C SER A 311 8.74 12.37 -11.52
N VAL A 312 9.18 12.44 -12.78
CA VAL A 312 9.05 11.35 -13.76
C VAL A 312 9.95 10.19 -13.36
N PHE A 313 11.21 10.44 -13.03
CA PHE A 313 12.12 9.37 -12.56
C PHE A 313 11.63 8.71 -11.26
N VAL A 314 11.23 9.49 -10.28
CA VAL A 314 10.63 8.99 -9.03
C VAL A 314 9.39 8.13 -9.32
N SER A 315 8.58 8.52 -10.31
CA SER A 315 7.45 7.69 -10.76
C SER A 315 7.89 6.44 -11.52
N PHE A 316 9.03 6.49 -12.19
CA PHE A 316 9.61 5.38 -12.94
C PHE A 316 10.20 4.32 -12.00
N LEU A 317 10.92 4.72 -10.94
CA LEU A 317 11.43 3.82 -9.88
C LEU A 317 10.33 2.93 -9.28
N ARG A 318 9.12 3.45 -9.16
CA ARG A 318 7.95 2.69 -8.65
C ARG A 318 7.56 1.50 -9.54
N ARG A 319 7.95 1.49 -10.82
CA ARG A 319 7.73 0.35 -11.74
C ARG A 319 8.59 -0.86 -11.36
N PHE A 320 9.72 -0.61 -10.69
CA PHE A 320 10.62 -1.62 -10.15
C PHE A 320 10.27 -2.00 -8.70
N GLY A 321 9.07 -1.64 -8.23
CA GLY A 321 8.63 -1.97 -6.87
C GLY A 321 9.20 -1.08 -5.76
N VAL A 322 10.02 -0.07 -6.09
CA VAL A 322 10.59 0.86 -5.10
C VAL A 322 9.50 1.79 -4.54
N ARG A 323 9.25 1.71 -3.24
CA ARG A 323 8.17 2.44 -2.56
C ARG A 323 8.70 3.69 -1.87
N LEU A 324 8.65 4.80 -2.61
CA LEU A 324 9.22 6.08 -2.17
C LEU A 324 8.25 6.92 -1.33
N TYR A 325 8.77 7.48 -0.24
CA TYR A 325 8.12 8.39 0.69
C TYR A 325 8.50 9.84 0.39
N PHE A 326 7.59 10.77 0.69
CA PHE A 326 7.86 12.20 0.57
C PHE A 326 7.73 12.81 1.96
N ASP A 327 8.75 13.56 2.36
CA ASP A 327 8.69 14.49 3.48
C ASP A 327 7.99 15.80 3.02
#